data_AF-A0A914R273-F1
#
_entry.id   AF-A0A914R273-F1
#
_cell.length_a   1.000
_cell.length_b   1.000
_cell.length_c   1.000
_cell.angle_alpha   90.00
_cell.angle_beta   90.00
_cell.angle_gamma   90.00
#
_symmetry.space_group_name_H-M   'P 1'
#
loop_
_entity.id
_entity.type
_entity.pdbx_description
1 polymer ?
#
loop_
_entity_poly.entity_id
_entity_poly.type
_entity_poly.pdbx_seq_one_letter_code
_entity_poly.pdbx_strand_id
1 'polypeptide(L)'
;MGSLGLDFVAPGIVITDAPRFSYEKLGAYSGTSCAASNAAGAVACLLSGLKIEYSTKMIKFVLAKTAYLPKNRNKFEFGHGLIQIYDAFKYCQNHSKIDFNNKIPYPLPSAGGIHFMQNDDEKNTVTEREINLSQFIENDEPSKDVIENCTLEISPKTTENFIEFDGNNKFKIKIDTKNLEAGSLNFAEILIMDSEIGSIYNIPINVIYVLKVTKTHNYSFEKEITLNYENPYYLILYPYFESSTECKITITTLENSILDLCIKYMVRSESEETVKILDFIPNVSTQTHTISIEIKAFHEFCIFQKIGALPFVVLNLEFNFISD
;
A
#
# COMPACT_ATOMS: atom_id res chain seq x y z
N MET A 1 2.44 12.29 -0.13
CA MET A 1 1.20 12.05 0.64
C MET A 1 1.28 10.63 1.17
N GLY A 2 1.11 10.40 2.49
CA GLY A 2 1.29 9.08 3.11
C GLY A 2 0.00 8.26 3.30
N SER A 3 -1.13 8.70 2.74
CA SER A 3 -2.39 7.94 2.87
C SER A 3 -2.34 6.65 2.04
N LEU A 4 -3.16 5.68 2.39
CA LEU A 4 -3.30 4.42 1.64
C LEU A 4 -3.85 4.64 0.21
N GLY A 5 -4.63 5.71 -0.02
CA GLY A 5 -5.23 6.06 -1.31
C GLY A 5 -6.38 5.14 -1.76
N LEU A 6 -6.33 3.86 -1.40
CA LEU A 6 -7.34 2.84 -1.65
C LEU A 6 -8.03 2.43 -0.35
N ASP A 7 -9.36 2.58 -0.28
CA ASP A 7 -10.13 2.16 0.90
C ASP A 7 -10.49 0.67 0.87
N PHE A 8 -11.04 0.17 -0.24
CA PHE A 8 -11.54 -1.21 -0.38
C PHE A 8 -11.34 -1.73 -1.79
N VAL A 9 -11.36 -3.05 -1.94
CA VAL A 9 -11.43 -3.71 -3.25
C VAL A 9 -12.71 -4.52 -3.41
N ALA A 10 -13.14 -4.65 -4.67
CA ALA A 10 -14.26 -5.48 -5.08
C ALA A 10 -13.89 -6.23 -6.36
N PRO A 11 -14.55 -7.36 -6.68
CA PRO A 11 -14.32 -8.08 -7.93
C PRO A 11 -14.56 -7.16 -9.14
N GLY A 12 -13.53 -7.02 -9.98
CA GLY A 12 -13.50 -6.09 -11.11
C GLY A 12 -13.60 -6.72 -12.49
N ILE A 13 -13.84 -8.04 -12.57
CA ILE A 13 -14.09 -8.75 -13.82
C ILE A 13 -15.60 -8.96 -13.93
N VAL A 14 -16.19 -8.44 -14.99
CA VAL A 14 -17.61 -8.58 -15.30
C VAL A 14 -17.74 -9.38 -16.58
N ILE A 15 -18.47 -10.49 -16.51
CA ILE A 15 -18.92 -11.25 -17.68
C ILE A 15 -20.35 -10.81 -17.93
N THR A 16 -20.59 -10.11 -19.04
CA THR A 16 -21.90 -9.57 -19.40
C THR A 16 -22.21 -9.83 -20.86
N ASP A 17 -23.50 -9.92 -21.18
CA ASP A 17 -23.95 -9.74 -22.57
C ASP A 17 -23.47 -8.35 -23.03
N ALA A 18 -22.93 -8.30 -24.23
CA ALA A 18 -22.53 -7.03 -24.81
C ALA A 18 -23.81 -6.21 -25.15
N PRO A 19 -23.72 -4.87 -25.23
CA PRO A 19 -24.86 -4.04 -25.61
C PRO A 19 -25.49 -4.52 -26.92
N ARG A 20 -26.81 -4.40 -27.11
CA ARG A 20 -27.54 -4.94 -28.28
C ARG A 20 -27.01 -4.49 -29.66
N PHE A 21 -26.22 -3.42 -29.73
CA PHE A 21 -25.59 -2.91 -30.95
C PHE A 21 -24.17 -3.47 -31.20
N SER A 22 -23.64 -4.24 -30.26
CA SER A 22 -22.39 -5.00 -30.37
C SER A 22 -22.62 -6.28 -31.19
N TYR A 23 -21.68 -6.59 -32.09
CA TYR A 23 -21.69 -7.87 -32.82
C TYR A 23 -21.20 -9.05 -31.95
N GLU A 24 -20.62 -8.78 -30.79
CA GLU A 24 -20.20 -9.80 -29.83
C GLU A 24 -21.36 -10.14 -28.89
N LYS A 25 -21.61 -11.44 -28.64
CA LYS A 25 -22.71 -11.88 -27.79
C LYS A 25 -22.37 -11.82 -26.30
N LEU A 26 -21.13 -12.11 -25.93
CA LEU A 26 -20.68 -12.14 -24.54
C LEU A 26 -19.31 -11.45 -24.45
N GLY A 27 -19.18 -10.51 -23.52
CA GLY A 27 -17.94 -9.79 -23.26
C GLY A 27 -17.46 -10.00 -21.83
N ALA A 28 -16.16 -10.13 -21.65
CA ALA A 28 -15.51 -10.05 -20.35
C ALA A 28 -14.77 -8.71 -20.26
N TYR A 29 -15.17 -7.86 -19.33
CA TYR A 29 -14.55 -6.56 -19.09
C TYR A 29 -13.88 -6.55 -17.73
N SER A 30 -12.62 -6.13 -17.68
CA SER A 30 -11.85 -5.97 -16.45
C SER A 30 -11.48 -4.51 -16.25
N GLY A 31 -11.66 -3.98 -15.04
CA GLY A 31 -11.15 -2.65 -14.71
C GLY A 31 -11.69 -2.10 -13.40
N THR A 32 -11.09 -0.98 -12.97
CA THR A 32 -11.48 -0.26 -11.75
C THR A 32 -12.94 0.24 -11.83
N SER A 33 -13.41 0.65 -13.00
CA SER A 33 -14.81 1.03 -13.20
C SER A 33 -15.79 -0.13 -12.96
N CYS A 34 -15.41 -1.35 -13.33
CA CYS A 34 -16.21 -2.56 -13.10
C CYS A 34 -16.19 -2.97 -11.62
N ALA A 35 -15.04 -2.83 -10.94
CA ALA A 35 -14.94 -3.04 -9.51
C ALA A 35 -15.79 -2.01 -8.73
N ALA A 36 -15.73 -0.74 -9.13
CA ALA A 36 -16.47 0.35 -8.50
C ALA A 36 -17.99 0.18 -8.64
N SER A 37 -18.48 -0.22 -9.82
CA SER A 37 -19.91 -0.48 -10.03
C SER A 37 -20.39 -1.69 -9.22
N ASN A 38 -19.58 -2.75 -9.13
CA ASN A 38 -19.86 -3.90 -8.27
C ASN A 38 -19.94 -3.47 -6.79
N ALA A 39 -18.95 -2.73 -6.29
CA ALA A 39 -18.97 -2.20 -4.94
C ALA A 39 -20.21 -1.33 -4.66
N ALA A 40 -20.59 -0.46 -5.60
CA ALA A 40 -21.78 0.38 -5.46
C ALA A 40 -23.07 -0.44 -5.37
N GLY A 41 -23.24 -1.45 -6.24
CA GLY A 41 -24.40 -2.35 -6.20
C GLY A 41 -24.45 -3.19 -4.92
N ALA A 42 -23.29 -3.67 -4.47
CA ALA A 42 -23.14 -4.42 -3.23
C ALA A 42 -23.53 -3.58 -2.00
N VAL A 43 -23.07 -2.33 -1.93
CA VAL A 43 -23.46 -1.38 -0.87
C VAL A 43 -24.94 -1.00 -0.97
N ALA A 44 -25.51 -0.84 -2.17
CA ALA A 44 -26.95 -0.61 -2.31
C ALA A 44 -27.79 -1.75 -1.73
N CYS A 45 -27.33 -3.01 -1.88
CA CYS A 45 -27.96 -4.17 -1.25
C CYS A 45 -27.84 -4.17 0.27
N LEU A 46 -26.69 -3.74 0.82
CA LEU A 46 -26.53 -3.53 2.26
C LEU A 46 -27.58 -2.52 2.76
N LEU A 47 -27.64 -1.35 2.14
CA LEU A 47 -28.53 -0.25 2.56
C LEU A 47 -30.00 -0.63 2.47
N SER A 48 -30.42 -1.38 1.44
CA SER A 48 -31.82 -1.80 1.30
C SER A 48 -32.27 -2.78 2.39
N GLY A 49 -31.34 -3.56 2.96
CA GLY A 49 -31.60 -4.47 4.06
C GLY A 49 -31.56 -3.83 5.45
N LEU A 50 -30.85 -2.70 5.60
CA LEU A 50 -30.69 -2.03 6.89
C LEU A 50 -32.00 -1.37 7.35
N LYS A 51 -32.41 -1.67 8.59
CA LYS A 51 -33.59 -1.10 9.25
C LYS A 51 -33.22 -0.20 10.43
N ILE A 52 -32.03 0.39 10.36
CA ILE A 52 -31.47 1.27 11.38
C ILE A 52 -31.09 2.59 10.72
N GLU A 53 -30.99 3.66 11.51
CA GLU A 53 -30.40 4.90 11.02
C GLU A 53 -28.92 4.66 10.67
N TYR A 54 -28.48 5.20 9.53
CA TYR A 54 -27.11 5.04 9.07
C TYR A 54 -26.57 6.37 8.56
N SER A 55 -25.27 6.57 8.72
CA SER A 55 -24.51 7.66 8.12
C SER A 55 -23.45 7.11 7.16
N THR A 56 -22.97 7.95 6.25
CA THR A 56 -21.89 7.56 5.32
C THR A 56 -20.63 7.10 6.06
N LYS A 57 -20.32 7.75 7.19
CA LYS A 57 -19.21 7.42 8.08
C LYS A 57 -19.37 6.03 8.71
N MET A 58 -20.56 5.74 9.24
CA MET A 58 -20.88 4.42 9.78
C MET A 58 -20.72 3.34 8.71
N ILE A 59 -21.29 3.53 7.52
CA ILE A 59 -21.21 2.53 6.46
C ILE A 59 -19.76 2.28 6.02
N LYS A 60 -18.97 3.36 5.82
CA LYS A 60 -17.55 3.23 5.48
C LYS A 60 -16.77 2.49 6.58
N PHE A 61 -17.03 2.83 7.85
CA PHE A 61 -16.42 2.17 9.00
C PHE A 61 -16.75 0.67 9.05
N VAL A 62 -18.02 0.30 8.91
CA VAL A 62 -18.45 -1.11 8.97
C VAL A 62 -17.87 -1.91 7.81
N LEU A 63 -17.83 -1.33 6.61
CA LEU A 63 -17.18 -1.97 5.45
C LEU A 63 -15.69 -2.21 5.71
N ALA A 64 -14.97 -1.24 6.29
CA ALA A 64 -13.57 -1.40 6.67
C ALA A 64 -13.34 -2.46 7.74
N LYS A 65 -14.24 -2.53 8.72
CA LYS A 65 -14.15 -3.49 9.82
C LYS A 65 -14.36 -4.93 9.38
N THR A 66 -15.21 -5.13 8.38
CA THR A 66 -15.65 -6.45 7.91
C THR A 66 -14.96 -6.89 6.62
N ALA A 67 -14.16 -6.01 6.01
CA ALA A 67 -13.39 -6.35 4.83
C ALA A 67 -12.42 -7.51 5.10
N TYR A 68 -12.31 -8.40 4.11
CA TYR A 68 -11.41 -9.54 4.15
C TYR A 68 -10.11 -9.21 3.43
N LEU A 69 -9.01 -9.11 4.16
CA LEU A 69 -7.67 -9.01 3.61
C LEU A 69 -7.02 -10.40 3.54
N PRO A 70 -6.77 -10.97 2.34
CA PRO A 70 -6.06 -12.24 2.21
C PRO A 70 -4.66 -12.14 2.83
N LYS A 71 -4.19 -13.21 3.50
CA LYS A 71 -2.92 -13.21 4.24
C LYS A 71 -1.68 -12.89 3.39
N ASN A 72 -1.73 -13.20 2.11
CA ASN A 72 -0.68 -12.95 1.12
C ASN A 72 -0.79 -11.56 0.47
N ARG A 73 -1.74 -10.71 0.87
CA ARG A 73 -1.94 -9.38 0.28
C ARG A 73 -1.61 -8.28 1.26
N ASN A 74 -1.08 -7.19 0.73
CA ASN A 74 -0.75 -6.00 1.50
C ASN A 74 -1.87 -4.93 1.39
N LYS A 75 -1.86 -3.98 2.32
CA LYS A 75 -2.85 -2.89 2.36
C LYS A 75 -2.66 -1.84 1.26
N PHE A 76 -1.47 -1.73 0.65
CA PHE A 76 -1.27 -0.82 -0.48
C PHE A 76 -2.10 -1.26 -1.70
N GLU A 77 -2.22 -2.56 -1.92
CA GLU A 77 -2.96 -3.14 -3.04
C GLU A 77 -4.44 -3.36 -2.73
N PHE A 78 -4.79 -3.66 -1.48
CA PHE A 78 -6.14 -4.09 -1.10
C PHE A 78 -6.87 -3.11 -0.16
N GLY A 79 -6.22 -2.06 0.32
CA GLY A 79 -6.77 -1.16 1.34
C GLY A 79 -7.12 -1.92 2.63
N HIS A 80 -8.37 -1.80 3.08
CA HIS A 80 -8.89 -2.61 4.18
C HIS A 80 -9.20 -4.07 3.77
N GLY A 81 -9.29 -4.35 2.47
CA GLY A 81 -9.57 -5.68 1.93
C GLY A 81 -10.78 -5.74 1.00
N LEU A 82 -11.19 -6.96 0.70
CA LEU A 82 -12.36 -7.30 -0.10
C LEU A 82 -13.64 -7.05 0.69
N ILE A 83 -14.57 -6.27 0.13
CA ILE A 83 -15.85 -5.96 0.76
C ILE A 83 -16.65 -7.24 1.08
N GLN A 84 -17.14 -7.35 2.32
CA GLN A 84 -17.97 -8.47 2.78
C GLN A 84 -19.35 -7.96 3.21
N ILE A 85 -20.29 -7.86 2.25
CA ILE A 85 -21.59 -7.23 2.51
C ILE A 85 -22.41 -7.95 3.58
N TYR A 86 -22.38 -9.28 3.59
CA TYR A 86 -23.13 -10.06 4.57
C TYR A 86 -22.60 -9.87 5.99
N ASP A 87 -21.28 -9.84 6.16
CA ASP A 87 -20.65 -9.59 7.46
C ASP A 87 -20.87 -8.14 7.91
N ALA A 88 -20.79 -7.18 6.99
CA ALA A 88 -21.17 -5.78 7.23
C ALA A 88 -22.62 -5.66 7.74
N PHE A 89 -23.56 -6.35 7.09
CA PHE A 89 -24.96 -6.37 7.50
C PHE A 89 -25.13 -6.93 8.92
N LYS A 90 -24.52 -8.08 9.22
CA LYS A 90 -24.53 -8.67 10.56
C LYS A 90 -23.92 -7.75 11.61
N TYR A 91 -22.80 -7.11 11.26
CA TYR A 91 -22.13 -6.17 12.15
C TYR A 91 -23.05 -5.02 12.53
N CYS A 92 -23.75 -4.42 11.54
CA CYS A 92 -24.74 -3.38 11.78
C CYS A 92 -25.88 -3.84 12.70
N GLN A 93 -26.40 -5.07 12.51
CA GLN A 93 -27.47 -5.60 13.35
C GLN A 93 -27.03 -5.79 14.80
N ASN A 94 -25.84 -6.36 15.00
CA ASN A 94 -25.28 -6.64 16.32
C ASN A 94 -24.95 -5.36 17.10
N HIS A 95 -24.65 -4.27 16.39
CA HIS A 95 -24.29 -2.97 16.98
C HIS A 95 -25.37 -1.91 16.74
N SER A 96 -26.63 -2.31 16.54
CA SER A 96 -27.75 -1.40 16.22
C SER A 96 -28.06 -0.35 17.30
N LYS A 97 -27.55 -0.54 18.53
CA LYS A 97 -27.70 0.41 19.65
C LYS A 97 -26.53 1.39 19.79
N ILE A 98 -25.46 1.21 19.01
CA ILE A 98 -24.27 2.06 19.09
C ILE A 98 -24.51 3.33 18.29
N ASP A 99 -24.27 4.48 18.92
CA ASP A 99 -24.25 5.76 18.24
C ASP A 99 -22.90 5.96 17.52
N PHE A 100 -22.84 5.46 16.29
CA PHE A 100 -21.65 5.57 15.45
C PHE A 100 -21.27 7.01 15.09
N ASN A 101 -22.22 7.95 15.10
CA ASN A 101 -21.93 9.34 14.75
C ASN A 101 -21.05 10.01 15.82
N ASN A 102 -21.30 9.67 17.09
CA ASN A 102 -20.53 10.17 18.23
C ASN A 102 -19.32 9.30 18.59
N LYS A 103 -19.18 8.08 18.04
CA LYS A 103 -18.06 7.18 18.34
C LYS A 103 -16.96 7.13 17.29
N ILE A 104 -17.27 7.41 16.03
CA ILE A 104 -16.26 7.41 14.96
C ILE A 104 -15.78 8.85 14.80
N PRO A 105 -14.46 9.13 14.66
CA PRO A 105 -13.93 10.47 14.40
C PRO A 105 -14.01 10.84 12.91
N TYR A 106 -14.13 12.14 12.59
CA TYR A 106 -14.15 12.58 11.18
C TYR A 106 -12.70 12.69 10.66
N PRO A 107 -12.30 11.89 9.65
CA PRO A 107 -10.99 12.07 9.04
C PRO A 107 -10.96 13.36 8.22
N LEU A 108 -9.87 14.12 8.34
CA LEU A 108 -9.67 15.31 7.53
C LEU A 108 -9.45 14.90 6.05
N PRO A 109 -10.01 15.63 5.07
CA PRO A 109 -9.75 15.37 3.65
C PRO A 109 -8.26 15.46 3.28
N SER A 110 -7.51 16.29 4.02
CA SER A 110 -6.06 16.45 3.89
C SER A 110 -5.25 15.47 4.73
N ALA A 111 -5.90 14.60 5.51
CA ALA A 111 -5.22 13.62 6.35
C ALA A 111 -4.44 12.65 5.47
N GLY A 112 -3.12 12.79 5.49
CA GLY A 112 -2.21 11.81 4.93
C GLY A 112 -1.98 10.65 5.88
N GLY A 113 -0.85 10.00 5.68
CA GLY A 113 -0.23 9.11 6.65
C GLY A 113 1.14 9.63 7.03
N ILE A 114 1.74 8.97 8.01
CA ILE A 114 3.05 9.32 8.52
C ILE A 114 4.08 8.64 7.63
N HIS A 115 4.96 9.43 7.04
CA HIS A 115 5.99 8.93 6.14
C HIS A 115 7.37 9.06 6.78
N PHE A 116 8.02 7.93 7.01
CA PHE A 116 9.41 7.86 7.39
C PHE A 116 10.22 7.39 6.20
N MET A 117 11.28 8.13 5.92
CA MET A 117 12.22 7.80 4.87
C MET A 117 13.59 7.83 5.52
N GLN A 118 14.27 6.71 5.46
CA GLN A 118 15.57 6.54 6.08
C GLN A 118 16.59 6.12 5.03
N ASN A 119 17.77 6.74 5.09
CA ASN A 119 18.90 6.40 4.25
C ASN A 119 19.87 5.46 4.97
N ASP A 120 20.66 4.69 4.23
CA ASP A 120 21.65 3.77 4.80
C ASP A 120 22.68 4.41 5.74
N ASP A 121 22.98 5.71 5.58
CA ASP A 121 23.90 6.42 6.48
C ASP A 121 23.32 6.59 7.90
N GLU A 122 22.00 6.45 8.05
CA GLU A 122 21.26 6.53 9.32
C GLU A 122 20.86 5.14 9.84
N LYS A 123 21.42 4.06 9.26
CA LYS A 123 21.18 2.69 9.69
C LYS A 123 21.48 2.57 11.19
N ASN A 124 20.52 2.04 11.94
CA ASN A 124 20.50 1.91 13.40
C ASN A 124 20.15 3.16 14.22
N THR A 125 19.71 4.25 13.59
CA THR A 125 19.13 5.36 14.35
C THR A 125 17.66 5.08 14.65
N VAL A 126 17.27 5.33 15.90
CA VAL A 126 15.86 5.27 16.25
C VAL A 126 15.25 6.64 16.00
N THR A 127 14.25 6.70 15.13
CA THR A 127 13.61 7.96 14.78
C THR A 127 12.41 8.18 15.70
N GLU A 128 12.44 9.30 16.43
CA GLU A 128 11.32 9.77 17.25
C GLU A 128 10.63 10.94 16.55
N ARG A 129 9.30 10.89 16.48
CA ARG A 129 8.49 12.03 16.02
C ARG A 129 7.30 12.24 16.95
N GLU A 130 7.11 13.49 17.34
CA GLU A 130 5.88 13.96 17.98
C GLU A 130 4.84 14.22 16.89
N ILE A 131 3.64 13.69 17.08
CA ILE A 131 2.55 13.75 16.12
C ILE A 131 1.31 14.26 16.84
N ASN A 132 0.57 15.14 16.16
CA ASN A 132 -0.68 15.67 16.66
C ASN A 132 -1.85 14.99 15.93
N LEU A 133 -2.78 14.40 16.68
CA LEU A 133 -3.98 13.73 16.15
C LEU A 133 -4.86 14.68 15.33
N SER A 134 -4.85 15.99 15.65
CA SER A 134 -5.60 17.00 14.90
C SER A 134 -5.12 17.18 13.45
N GLN A 135 -3.98 16.58 13.07
CA GLN A 135 -3.54 16.52 11.67
C GLN A 135 -4.32 15.48 10.85
N PHE A 136 -4.97 14.52 11.50
CA PHE A 136 -5.67 13.41 10.85
C PHE A 136 -7.18 13.45 11.09
N ILE A 137 -7.60 13.94 12.24
CA ILE A 137 -8.99 13.94 12.69
C ILE A 137 -9.44 15.39 12.92
N GLU A 138 -10.69 15.67 12.56
CA GLU A 138 -11.33 16.95 12.80
C GLU A 138 -11.35 17.28 14.30
N ASN A 139 -11.03 18.52 14.65
CA ASN A 139 -10.88 18.95 16.04
C ASN A 139 -12.20 19.53 16.60
N ASP A 140 -13.30 18.79 16.43
CA ASP A 140 -14.60 19.11 17.01
C ASP A 140 -14.77 18.48 18.41
N GLU A 141 -15.74 18.95 19.20
CA GLU A 141 -16.00 18.38 20.54
C GLU A 141 -16.27 16.87 20.50
N PRO A 142 -17.10 16.34 19.57
CA PRO A 142 -17.32 14.90 19.47
C PRO A 142 -16.04 14.11 19.23
N SER A 143 -15.13 14.56 18.36
CA SER A 143 -13.89 13.83 18.09
C SER A 143 -12.91 13.91 19.27
N LYS A 144 -12.90 15.00 20.05
CA LYS A 144 -12.10 15.10 21.28
C LYS A 144 -12.56 14.09 22.32
N ASP A 145 -13.87 14.01 22.58
CA ASP A 145 -14.44 13.07 23.53
C ASP A 145 -14.15 11.61 23.13
N VAL A 146 -14.18 11.33 21.83
CA VAL A 146 -13.78 10.01 21.29
C VAL A 146 -12.31 9.73 21.57
N ILE A 147 -11.42 10.67 21.26
CA ILE A 147 -9.97 10.49 21.41
C ILE A 147 -9.57 10.30 22.88
N GLU A 148 -10.15 11.06 23.80
CA GLU A 148 -9.86 10.97 25.24
C GLU A 148 -10.20 9.60 25.83
N ASN A 149 -11.19 8.91 25.26
CA ASN A 149 -11.65 7.59 25.71
C ASN A 149 -11.03 6.42 24.93
N CYS A 150 -10.13 6.70 23.98
CA CYS A 150 -9.50 5.67 23.15
C CYS A 150 -8.10 5.30 23.62
N THR A 151 -7.67 4.10 23.21
CA THR A 151 -6.28 3.66 23.35
C THR A 151 -5.59 3.60 21.99
N LEU A 152 -4.27 3.81 21.97
CA LEU A 152 -3.47 3.73 20.76
C LEU A 152 -2.70 2.41 20.72
N GLU A 153 -2.81 1.67 19.62
CA GLU A 153 -2.04 0.44 19.38
C GLU A 153 -1.29 0.50 18.05
N ILE A 154 -0.17 -0.22 17.92
CA ILE A 154 0.55 -0.37 16.65
C ILE A 154 0.28 -1.73 16.04
N SER A 155 -0.02 -1.76 14.75
CA SER A 155 -0.17 -2.97 13.94
C SER A 155 0.81 -2.97 12.77
N PRO A 156 1.63 -4.02 12.57
CA PRO A 156 1.74 -5.22 13.41
C PRO A 156 2.36 -4.90 14.79
N LYS A 157 1.93 -5.62 15.83
CA LYS A 157 2.51 -5.49 17.17
C LYS A 157 3.95 -6.00 17.15
N THR A 158 4.91 -5.12 17.38
CA THR A 158 6.33 -5.46 17.55
C THR A 158 6.77 -5.04 18.95
N THR A 159 7.78 -5.72 19.49
CA THR A 159 8.32 -5.44 20.84
C THR A 159 9.09 -4.12 20.93
N GLU A 160 9.37 -3.48 19.79
CA GLU A 160 10.31 -2.35 19.68
C GLU A 160 9.63 -1.01 19.38
N ASN A 161 8.34 -1.01 19.06
CA ASN A 161 7.58 0.20 18.77
C ASN A 161 6.89 0.74 20.04
N PHE A 162 7.11 2.02 20.35
CA PHE A 162 6.56 2.67 21.54
C PHE A 162 5.68 3.86 21.15
N ILE A 163 4.49 3.94 21.76
CA ILE A 163 3.60 5.10 21.71
C ILE A 163 3.49 5.68 23.11
N GLU A 164 3.81 6.96 23.26
CA GLU A 164 3.51 7.73 24.46
C GLU A 164 2.41 8.74 24.14
N PHE A 165 1.22 8.57 24.73
CA PHE A 165 0.11 9.52 24.59
C PHE A 165 0.13 10.50 25.75
N ASP A 166 0.21 11.80 25.46
CA ASP A 166 0.36 12.83 26.50
C ASP A 166 -0.99 13.38 27.01
N GLY A 167 -2.12 12.86 26.51
CA GLY A 167 -3.46 13.32 26.86
C GLY A 167 -3.91 14.61 26.17
N ASN A 168 -3.03 15.31 25.43
CA ASN A 168 -3.31 16.59 24.78
C ASN A 168 -3.39 16.45 23.25
N ASN A 169 -4.03 15.38 22.77
CA ASN A 169 -4.10 15.01 21.35
C ASN A 169 -2.74 14.85 20.66
N LYS A 170 -1.67 14.69 21.43
CA LYS A 170 -0.34 14.42 20.90
C LYS A 170 0.15 13.07 21.39
N PHE A 171 0.96 12.47 20.55
CA PHE A 171 1.69 11.28 20.92
C PHE A 171 3.04 11.27 20.25
N LYS A 172 4.00 10.63 20.92
CA LYS A 172 5.32 10.37 20.36
C LYS A 172 5.35 8.95 19.83
N ILE A 173 5.77 8.79 18.59
CA ILE A 173 6.10 7.49 18.02
C ILE A 173 7.60 7.37 17.98
N LYS A 174 8.08 6.21 18.40
CA LYS A 174 9.43 5.75 18.18
C LYS A 174 9.43 4.60 17.18
N ILE A 175 10.13 4.75 16.07
CA ILE A 175 10.28 3.71 15.04
C ILE A 175 11.73 3.25 15.02
N ASP A 176 11.93 1.96 15.34
CA ASP A 176 13.22 1.30 15.15
C ASP A 176 13.28 0.65 13.77
N THR A 177 14.26 1.07 12.97
CA THR A 177 14.47 0.60 11.60
C THR A 177 15.62 -0.39 11.47
N LYS A 178 16.29 -0.77 12.57
CA LYS A 178 17.48 -1.65 12.56
C LYS A 178 17.27 -2.97 11.82
N ASN A 179 16.09 -3.55 12.00
CA ASN A 179 15.73 -4.86 11.47
C ASN A 179 15.01 -4.79 10.11
N LEU A 180 14.84 -3.59 9.54
CA LEU A 180 14.20 -3.43 8.24
C LEU A 180 15.21 -3.70 7.13
N GLU A 181 14.75 -4.35 6.07
CA GLU A 181 15.57 -4.62 4.90
C GLU A 181 15.77 -3.35 4.06
N ALA A 182 17.00 -3.06 3.63
CA ALA A 182 17.26 -1.92 2.77
C ALA A 182 16.58 -2.10 1.39
N GLY A 183 16.07 -1.01 0.83
CA GLY A 183 15.33 -1.01 -0.43
C GLY A 183 13.87 -1.48 -0.31
N SER A 184 13.35 -1.67 0.91
CA SER A 184 12.00 -2.16 1.16
C SER A 184 11.03 -1.07 1.62
N LEU A 185 9.75 -1.29 1.31
CA LEU A 185 8.61 -0.51 1.81
C LEU A 185 7.94 -1.30 2.94
N ASN A 186 7.94 -0.74 4.14
CA ASN A 186 7.33 -1.33 5.32
C ASN A 186 6.10 -0.53 5.72
N PHE A 187 5.07 -1.24 6.18
CA PHE A 187 3.80 -0.67 6.54
C PHE A 187 3.43 -1.01 7.98
N ALA A 188 3.02 0.00 8.72
CA ALA A 188 2.39 -0.14 10.03
C ALA A 188 1.22 0.84 10.15
N GLU A 189 0.38 0.66 11.15
CA GLU A 189 -0.69 1.60 11.47
C GLU A 189 -0.75 1.86 12.96
N ILE A 190 -1.17 3.07 13.30
CA ILE A 190 -1.66 3.38 14.65
C ILE A 190 -3.15 3.21 14.64
N LEU A 191 -3.62 2.26 15.44
CA LEU A 191 -5.01 1.99 15.66
C LEU A 191 -5.50 2.83 16.83
N ILE A 192 -6.50 3.67 16.59
CA ILE A 192 -7.28 4.32 17.65
C ILE A 192 -8.40 3.37 18.01
N MET A 193 -8.42 2.89 19.25
CA MET A 193 -9.27 1.79 19.71
C MET A 193 -10.33 2.27 20.69
N ASP A 194 -11.60 2.02 20.38
CA ASP A 194 -12.73 2.08 21.31
C ASP A 194 -12.94 0.70 21.97
N SER A 195 -13.38 0.70 23.23
CA SER A 195 -13.55 -0.53 24.01
C SER A 195 -14.67 -1.46 23.53
N GLU A 196 -15.70 -0.92 22.86
CA GLU A 196 -16.87 -1.68 22.40
C GLU A 196 -16.77 -2.08 20.93
N ILE A 197 -16.24 -1.20 20.07
CA ILE A 197 -16.16 -1.42 18.62
C ILE A 197 -14.74 -1.65 18.10
N GLY A 198 -13.73 -1.64 18.97
CA GLY A 198 -12.32 -1.83 18.64
C GLY A 198 -11.76 -0.64 17.85
N SER A 199 -10.82 -0.91 16.93
CA SER A 199 -10.26 0.15 16.06
C SER A 199 -11.36 0.94 15.34
N ILE A 200 -11.39 2.25 15.57
CA ILE A 200 -12.32 3.26 15.02
C ILE A 200 -11.68 4.13 13.94
N TYR A 201 -10.35 4.29 14.00
CA TYR A 201 -9.57 5.01 13.00
C TYR A 201 -8.14 4.47 12.97
N ASN A 202 -7.55 4.41 11.78
CA ASN A 202 -6.20 3.90 11.57
C ASN A 202 -5.36 4.97 10.88
N ILE A 203 -4.25 5.36 11.51
CA ILE A 203 -3.27 6.28 10.93
C ILE A 203 -2.19 5.43 10.24
N PRO A 204 -2.09 5.44 8.90
CA PRO A 204 -1.07 4.68 8.20
C PRO A 204 0.32 5.26 8.44
N ILE A 205 1.28 4.38 8.67
CA ILE A 205 2.71 4.65 8.78
C ILE A 205 3.41 3.89 7.65
N ASN A 206 4.04 4.64 6.75
CA ASN A 206 4.88 4.10 5.70
C ASN A 206 6.34 4.36 6.07
N VAL A 207 7.13 3.29 6.17
CA VAL A 207 8.57 3.37 6.41
C VAL A 207 9.27 2.87 5.16
N ILE A 208 9.84 3.82 4.40
CA ILE A 208 10.68 3.51 3.24
C ILE A 208 12.12 3.46 3.73
N TYR A 209 12.71 2.27 3.68
CA TYR A 209 14.14 2.14 3.88
C TYR A 209 14.81 2.14 2.50
N VAL A 210 15.48 3.23 2.22
CA VAL A 210 16.11 3.50 0.94
C VAL A 210 17.45 2.79 0.85
N LEU A 211 17.65 1.99 -0.21
CA LEU A 211 18.97 1.43 -0.50
C LEU A 211 19.84 2.47 -1.19
N LYS A 212 20.97 2.81 -0.56
CA LYS A 212 21.95 3.76 -1.12
C LYS A 212 23.00 3.00 -1.91
N VAL A 213 23.01 3.21 -3.24
CA VAL A 213 24.05 2.65 -4.10
C VAL A 213 25.22 3.62 -4.17
N THR A 214 26.38 3.19 -3.66
CA THR A 214 27.58 4.04 -3.50
C THR A 214 28.77 3.48 -4.29
N LYS A 215 29.83 4.29 -4.39
CA LYS A 215 31.11 3.89 -5.01
C LYS A 215 31.71 2.62 -4.40
N THR A 216 31.50 2.37 -3.10
CA THR A 216 32.01 1.18 -2.41
C THR A 216 31.36 -0.11 -2.92
N HIS A 217 30.18 -0.02 -3.53
CA HIS A 217 29.48 -1.13 -4.16
C HIS A 217 29.68 -1.15 -5.69
N ASN A 218 30.73 -0.47 -6.19
CA ASN A 218 30.97 -0.25 -7.62
C ASN A 218 29.77 0.29 -8.40
N TYR A 219 28.90 1.04 -7.71
CA TYR A 219 27.63 1.49 -8.25
C TYR A 219 26.78 0.35 -8.85
N SER A 220 26.77 -0.80 -8.19
CA SER A 220 26.00 -1.98 -8.58
C SER A 220 25.16 -2.49 -7.42
N PHE A 221 24.01 -3.10 -7.75
CA PHE A 221 23.16 -3.83 -6.81
C PHE A 221 22.77 -5.15 -7.44
N GLU A 222 23.00 -6.24 -6.73
CA GLU A 222 22.63 -7.59 -7.16
C GLU A 222 21.77 -8.25 -6.09
N LYS A 223 20.67 -8.88 -6.49
CA LYS A 223 19.81 -9.64 -5.59
C LYS A 223 19.10 -10.78 -6.30
N GLU A 224 19.17 -11.95 -5.67
CA GLU A 224 18.31 -13.08 -6.01
C GLU A 224 16.92 -12.86 -5.39
N ILE A 225 15.88 -12.97 -6.22
CA ILE A 225 14.49 -12.87 -5.78
C ILE A 225 13.69 -14.08 -6.26
N THR A 226 12.68 -14.45 -5.47
CA THR A 226 11.64 -15.38 -5.91
C THR A 226 10.37 -14.58 -6.17
N LEU A 227 9.94 -14.54 -7.43
CA LEU A 227 8.66 -13.95 -7.82
C LEU A 227 7.57 -15.01 -7.83
N ASN A 228 6.37 -14.59 -7.46
CA ASN A 228 5.14 -15.29 -7.81
C ASN A 228 4.18 -14.29 -8.48
N TYR A 229 3.18 -14.81 -9.20
CA TYR A 229 2.18 -13.96 -9.85
C TYR A 229 1.38 -13.11 -8.84
N GLU A 230 1.33 -13.52 -7.57
CA GLU A 230 0.54 -12.85 -6.56
C GLU A 230 1.26 -11.62 -5.97
N ASN A 231 2.56 -11.68 -5.77
CA ASN A 231 3.31 -10.71 -4.99
C ASN A 231 4.40 -10.11 -5.89
N PRO A 232 4.16 -8.92 -6.44
CA PRO A 232 5.22 -8.20 -7.14
C PRO A 232 6.37 -7.88 -6.18
N TYR A 233 7.59 -7.85 -6.72
CA TYR A 233 8.75 -7.43 -5.96
C TYR A 233 8.94 -5.92 -6.10
N TYR A 234 8.95 -5.22 -4.97
CA TYR A 234 9.19 -3.79 -4.91
C TYR A 234 10.62 -3.52 -4.45
N LEU A 235 11.29 -2.63 -5.17
CA LEU A 235 12.64 -2.16 -4.85
C LEU A 235 12.66 -0.65 -4.96
N ILE A 236 13.08 0.02 -3.89
CA ILE A 236 13.23 1.47 -3.87
C ILE A 236 14.71 1.79 -3.77
N LEU A 237 15.23 2.43 -4.80
CA LEU A 237 16.63 2.86 -4.89
C LEU A 237 16.71 4.37 -4.77
N TYR A 238 17.65 4.85 -3.97
CA TYR A 238 18.09 6.24 -4.04
C TYR A 238 19.52 6.28 -4.53
N PRO A 239 19.69 6.50 -5.84
CA PRO A 239 21.00 6.65 -6.43
C PRO A 239 21.68 7.92 -5.90
N TYR A 240 22.63 7.75 -4.98
CA TYR A 240 23.47 8.86 -4.52
C TYR A 240 24.70 8.98 -5.44
N PHE A 241 24.46 9.41 -6.68
CA PHE A 241 25.51 9.59 -7.68
C PHE A 241 25.91 11.05 -7.81
N GLU A 242 27.19 11.29 -8.10
CA GLU A 242 27.68 12.62 -8.47
C GLU A 242 27.53 12.90 -9.97
N SER A 243 27.57 11.86 -10.84
CA SER A 243 27.52 12.03 -12.30
C SER A 243 26.80 10.92 -13.11
N SER A 244 26.24 9.88 -12.48
CA SER A 244 25.61 8.80 -13.26
C SER A 244 24.30 9.22 -13.90
N THR A 245 24.19 8.94 -15.19
CA THR A 245 23.07 9.32 -16.08
C THR A 245 22.26 8.11 -16.53
N GLU A 246 22.81 6.89 -16.44
CA GLU A 246 22.19 5.66 -16.93
C GLU A 246 22.28 4.50 -15.94
N CYS A 247 21.25 3.66 -15.93
CA CYS A 247 21.24 2.37 -15.24
C CYS A 247 20.92 1.25 -16.21
N LYS A 248 21.80 0.25 -16.19
CA LYS A 248 21.68 -0.99 -16.92
C LYS A 248 21.08 -2.04 -15.99
N ILE A 249 19.85 -2.45 -16.29
CA ILE A 249 19.09 -3.43 -15.53
C ILE A 249 19.20 -4.77 -16.26
N THR A 250 19.88 -5.73 -15.65
CA THR A 250 19.99 -7.10 -16.15
C THR A 250 19.12 -8.02 -15.32
N ILE A 251 18.29 -8.83 -15.98
CA ILE A 251 17.57 -9.94 -15.36
C ILE A 251 18.13 -11.23 -15.91
N THR A 252 18.48 -12.15 -15.02
CA THR A 252 18.85 -13.53 -15.37
C THR A 252 17.88 -14.52 -14.73
N THR A 253 17.28 -15.38 -15.55
CA THR A 253 16.36 -16.43 -15.11
C THR A 253 17.18 -17.67 -14.80
N LEU A 254 17.06 -18.22 -13.58
CA LEU A 254 17.82 -19.41 -13.20
C LEU A 254 17.19 -20.71 -13.75
N GLU A 255 15.96 -20.64 -14.26
CA GLU A 255 15.23 -21.76 -14.86
C GLU A 255 14.92 -21.50 -16.33
N ASN A 256 14.95 -22.55 -17.17
CA ASN A 256 14.54 -22.50 -18.57
C ASN A 256 13.01 -22.50 -18.68
N SER A 257 12.36 -21.39 -18.38
CA SER A 257 10.90 -21.25 -18.46
C SER A 257 10.44 -20.08 -19.34
N ILE A 258 9.23 -20.22 -19.90
CA ILE A 258 8.55 -19.15 -20.65
C ILE A 258 8.10 -18.09 -19.63
N LEU A 259 8.80 -16.96 -19.59
CA LEU A 259 8.56 -15.90 -18.61
C LEU A 259 8.12 -14.61 -19.28
N ASP A 260 6.87 -14.19 -19.05
CA ASP A 260 6.39 -12.86 -19.44
C ASP A 260 6.56 -11.90 -18.25
N LEU A 261 7.71 -11.23 -18.20
CA LEU A 261 8.12 -10.36 -17.10
C LEU A 261 8.03 -8.89 -17.49
N CYS A 262 7.69 -8.08 -16.50
CA CYS A 262 7.58 -6.64 -16.63
C CYS A 262 8.24 -5.94 -15.46
N ILE A 263 8.96 -4.86 -15.74
CA ILE A 263 9.35 -3.89 -14.73
C ILE A 263 8.58 -2.62 -14.98
N LYS A 264 7.75 -2.22 -14.01
CA LYS A 264 7.24 -0.85 -13.92
C LYS A 264 8.26 -0.04 -13.14
N TYR A 265 8.91 0.87 -13.85
CA TYR A 265 9.85 1.84 -13.30
C TYR A 265 9.14 3.18 -13.12
N MET A 266 9.28 3.74 -11.93
CA MET A 266 8.73 5.04 -11.59
C MET A 266 9.82 5.92 -10.98
N VAL A 267 9.93 7.14 -11.49
CA VAL A 267 10.77 8.19 -10.88
C VAL A 267 9.86 9.22 -10.26
N ARG A 268 10.16 9.56 -9.01
CA ARG A 268 9.52 10.65 -8.32
C ARG A 268 10.52 11.78 -8.12
N SER A 269 10.43 12.80 -8.97
CA SER A 269 11.10 14.08 -8.76
C SER A 269 10.18 15.05 -8.00
N GLU A 270 10.68 16.23 -7.63
CA GLU A 270 9.88 17.24 -6.93
C GLU A 270 8.68 17.75 -7.75
N SER A 271 8.67 17.56 -9.07
CA SER A 271 7.68 18.15 -9.98
C SER A 271 7.01 17.20 -10.96
N GLU A 272 7.58 16.03 -11.26
CA GLU A 272 7.01 15.10 -12.25
C GLU A 272 7.12 13.63 -11.82
N GLU A 273 6.09 12.85 -12.17
CA GLU A 273 6.08 11.40 -12.02
C GLU A 273 6.18 10.78 -13.40
N THR A 274 7.30 10.09 -13.67
CA THR A 274 7.48 9.38 -14.95
C THR A 274 7.35 7.89 -14.71
N VAL A 275 6.48 7.24 -15.48
CA VAL A 275 6.26 5.79 -15.41
C VAL A 275 6.70 5.17 -16.74
N LYS A 276 7.62 4.21 -16.68
CA LYS A 276 8.03 3.39 -17.84
C LYS A 276 7.75 1.92 -17.55
N ILE A 277 7.37 1.21 -18.60
CA ILE A 277 7.12 -0.23 -18.57
C ILE A 277 8.21 -0.87 -19.43
N LEU A 278 9.04 -1.71 -18.81
CA LEU A 278 10.10 -2.47 -19.47
C LEU A 278 9.62 -3.90 -19.62
N ASP A 279 9.38 -4.29 -20.87
CA ASP A 279 8.94 -5.63 -21.23
C ASP A 279 10.13 -6.53 -21.52
N PHE A 280 10.11 -7.73 -20.95
CA PHE A 280 11.14 -8.73 -21.16
C PHE A 280 10.60 -9.84 -22.05
N ILE A 281 11.43 -10.28 -23.01
CA ILE A 281 11.07 -11.29 -24.00
C ILE A 281 11.04 -12.68 -23.32
N PRO A 282 9.95 -13.44 -23.43
CA PRO A 282 9.90 -14.79 -22.89
C PRO A 282 10.95 -15.73 -23.49
N ASN A 283 11.42 -16.71 -22.70
CA ASN A 283 12.41 -17.73 -23.09
C ASN A 283 13.83 -17.22 -23.36
N VAL A 284 14.16 -16.01 -22.92
CA VAL A 284 15.53 -15.50 -22.98
C VAL A 284 16.09 -15.48 -21.56
N SER A 285 17.14 -16.28 -21.35
CA SER A 285 17.70 -16.53 -20.02
C SER A 285 18.30 -15.29 -19.37
N THR A 286 18.90 -14.40 -20.17
CA THR A 286 19.50 -13.15 -19.68
C THR A 286 19.12 -12.03 -20.62
N GLN A 287 18.58 -10.95 -20.06
CA GLN A 287 18.14 -9.78 -20.80
C GLN A 287 18.54 -8.52 -20.07
N THR A 288 18.81 -7.47 -20.83
CA THR A 288 19.24 -6.20 -20.29
C THR A 288 18.50 -5.04 -20.93
N HIS A 289 17.99 -4.13 -20.10
CA HIS A 289 17.47 -2.83 -20.51
C HIS A 289 18.33 -1.71 -19.93
N THR A 290 18.51 -0.63 -20.68
CA THR A 290 19.17 0.58 -20.19
C THR A 290 18.13 1.68 -20.06
N ILE A 291 18.14 2.37 -18.91
CA ILE A 291 17.27 3.51 -18.63
C ILE A 291 18.08 4.70 -18.18
N SER A 292 17.61 5.90 -18.54
CA SER A 292 18.14 7.14 -17.95
C SER A 292 17.65 7.30 -16.51
N ILE A 293 18.55 7.75 -15.64
CA ILE A 293 18.31 7.97 -14.22
C ILE A 293 18.47 9.45 -13.88
N GLU A 294 17.61 9.92 -12.98
CA GLU A 294 17.64 11.27 -12.48
C GLU A 294 18.45 11.31 -11.18
N ILE A 295 19.39 12.25 -11.10
CA ILE A 295 20.27 12.37 -9.96
C ILE A 295 19.48 12.97 -8.78
N LYS A 296 19.70 12.45 -7.56
CA LYS A 296 19.02 12.89 -6.31
C LYS A 296 17.50 12.69 -6.28
N ALA A 297 16.95 11.84 -7.15
CA ALA A 297 15.53 11.46 -7.14
C ALA A 297 15.32 10.05 -6.56
N PHE A 298 14.07 9.72 -6.22
CA PHE A 298 13.68 8.36 -5.82
C PHE A 298 13.31 7.53 -7.04
N HIS A 299 13.86 6.33 -7.10
CA HIS A 299 13.63 5.38 -8.18
C HIS A 299 12.93 4.15 -7.61
N GLU A 300 11.67 3.97 -7.98
CA GLU A 300 10.86 2.83 -7.58
C GLU A 300 10.79 1.83 -8.74
N PHE A 301 11.18 0.59 -8.47
CA PHE A 301 11.10 -0.52 -9.40
C PHE A 301 10.09 -1.52 -8.85
N CYS A 302 9.02 -1.75 -9.60
CA CYS A 302 8.05 -2.79 -9.33
C CYS A 302 8.18 -3.86 -10.40
N ILE A 303 8.61 -5.04 -9.98
CA ILE A 303 8.91 -6.17 -10.85
C ILE A 303 7.80 -7.19 -10.68
N PHE A 304 7.13 -7.55 -11.77
CA PHE A 304 5.98 -8.44 -11.72
C PHE A 304 5.89 -9.30 -12.97
N GLN A 305 5.20 -10.42 -12.82
CA GLN A 305 4.88 -11.34 -13.91
C GLN A 305 3.55 -10.93 -14.53
N LYS A 306 3.51 -10.70 -15.84
CA LYS A 306 2.28 -10.28 -16.54
C LYS A 306 1.27 -11.42 -16.57
N ILE A 307 1.68 -12.57 -17.09
CA ILE A 307 0.92 -13.83 -17.15
C ILE A 307 1.94 -14.97 -17.23
N GLY A 308 1.83 -15.99 -16.39
CA GLY A 308 2.71 -17.15 -16.52
C GLY A 308 2.19 -18.40 -15.84
N ALA A 309 2.46 -19.54 -16.48
CA ALA A 309 1.99 -20.87 -16.09
C ALA A 309 2.68 -21.44 -14.84
N LEU A 310 3.75 -20.80 -14.36
CA LEU A 310 4.53 -21.26 -13.21
C LEU A 310 4.21 -20.43 -11.96
N PRO A 311 3.95 -21.08 -10.81
CA PRO A 311 3.57 -20.39 -9.58
C PRO A 311 4.72 -19.62 -8.94
N PHE A 312 5.98 -20.00 -9.20
CA PHE A 312 7.18 -19.37 -8.65
C PHE A 312 8.29 -19.33 -9.69
N VAL A 313 9.10 -18.26 -9.66
CA VAL A 313 10.22 -18.04 -10.57
C VAL A 313 11.37 -17.43 -9.78
N VAL A 314 12.56 -18.02 -9.86
CA VAL A 314 13.77 -17.44 -9.27
C VAL A 314 14.52 -16.63 -10.31
N LEU A 315 14.79 -15.37 -9.98
CA LEU A 315 15.48 -14.41 -10.83
C LEU A 315 16.70 -13.85 -10.09
N ASN A 316 17.79 -13.65 -10.82
CA ASN A 316 18.87 -12.78 -10.39
C ASN A 316 18.67 -11.41 -11.05
N LEU A 317 18.57 -10.36 -10.22
CA LEU A 317 18.42 -8.98 -10.63
C LEU A 317 19.71 -8.23 -10.38
N GLU A 318 20.20 -7.56 -11.42
CA GLU A 318 21.41 -6.75 -11.35
C GLU A 318 21.13 -5.35 -11.89
N PHE A 319 21.41 -4.33 -11.07
CA PHE A 319 21.30 -2.92 -11.42
C PHE A 319 22.70 -2.33 -11.43
N ASN A 320 23.19 -1.99 -12.61
CA ASN A 320 24.50 -1.38 -12.80
C ASN A 320 24.34 0.07 -13.21
N PHE A 321 24.81 0.98 -12.38
CA PHE A 321 24.71 2.41 -12.62
C PHE A 321 26.00 2.91 -13.24
N ILE A 322 25.89 3.46 -14.44
CA ILE A 322 27.02 3.85 -15.28
C ILE A 322 27.19 5.37 -15.12
N SER A 323 28.36 5.77 -14.66
CA SER A 323 28.77 7.18 -14.66
C SER A 323 29.59 7.49 -15.90
N ASP A 324 29.18 8.51 -16.63
CA ASP A 324 30.08 9.25 -17.52
C ASP A 324 31.15 10.00 -16.69
#